data_AF-A0A9D6K4C3-F1
#
_entry.id   AF-A0A9D6K4C3-F1
#
_cell.length_a   1.000
_cell.length_b   1.000
_cell.length_c   1.000
_cell.angle_alpha   90.00
_cell.angle_beta   90.00
_cell.angle_gamma   90.00
#
_symmetry.space_group_name_H-M   'P 1'
#
loop_
_entity.id
_entity.type
_entity.pdbx_description
1 polymer ?
#
loop_
_entity_poly.entity_id
_entity_poly.type
_entity_poly.pdbx_seq_one_letter_code
_entity_poly.pdbx_strand_id
1 'polypeptide(L)'
;MRWYDGAFVFHSEPSQDAKTQQLKTLEELIKKLGGQVREKMDLGRRPLGYGIKKQREGTLATVEFELDPAQMQELRKALQLFEGLLTFMITVKSVKREKKPKTKPAPAAVKAPPSQHRSAGAGTHPHPPVTTH
;
A
#
# COMPACT_ATOMS: atom_id res chain seq x y z
N MET A 1 14.31 -9.87 9.56
CA MET A 1 13.57 -9.47 8.34
C MET A 1 14.53 -9.12 7.22
N ARG A 2 14.39 -9.75 6.06
CA ARG A 2 15.16 -9.45 4.84
C ARG A 2 14.21 -8.89 3.79
N TRP A 3 14.73 -8.04 2.91
CA TRP A 3 13.98 -7.42 1.84
C TRP A 3 13.98 -8.35 0.63
N TYR A 4 12.80 -8.57 0.08
CA TYR A 4 12.58 -9.41 -1.08
C TYR A 4 11.79 -8.65 -2.14
N ASP A 5 12.08 -8.99 -3.38
CA ASP A 5 11.35 -8.59 -4.56
C ASP A 5 10.74 -9.84 -5.18
N GLY A 6 9.42 -9.86 -5.29
CA GLY A 6 8.67 -10.97 -5.88
C GLY A 6 8.04 -10.55 -7.20
N ALA A 7 8.43 -11.22 -8.29
CA ALA A 7 7.75 -11.12 -9.57
C ALA A 7 6.77 -12.30 -9.70
N PHE A 8 5.50 -12.00 -9.98
CA PHE A 8 4.42 -12.97 -10.05
C PHE A 8 3.74 -12.87 -11.41
N VAL A 9 3.46 -14.04 -12.00
CA VAL A 9 2.71 -14.14 -13.24
C VAL A 9 1.43 -14.93 -12.95
N PHE A 10 0.31 -14.24 -12.98
CA PHE A 10 -1.01 -14.83 -12.76
C PHE A 10 -1.64 -15.29 -14.07
N HIS A 11 -2.62 -16.18 -13.96
CA HIS A 11 -3.51 -16.48 -15.09
C HIS A 11 -4.11 -15.18 -15.65
N SER A 12 -4.28 -15.15 -16.98
CA SER A 12 -4.86 -13.99 -17.66
C SER A 12 -6.37 -13.97 -17.44
N GLU A 13 -6.78 -13.40 -16.30
CA GLU A 13 -8.19 -13.18 -16.01
C GLU A 13 -8.71 -11.94 -16.76
N PRO A 14 -9.87 -12.02 -17.42
CA PRO A 14 -10.45 -10.88 -18.12
C PRO A 14 -11.02 -9.82 -17.17
N SER A 15 -11.40 -10.20 -15.94
CA SER A 15 -12.00 -9.28 -14.95
C SER A 15 -10.95 -8.58 -14.10
N GLN A 16 -11.12 -7.27 -13.88
CA GLN A 16 -10.27 -6.47 -13.00
C GLN A 16 -10.46 -6.82 -11.51
N ASP A 17 -11.66 -7.28 -11.14
CA ASP A 17 -11.99 -7.69 -9.78
C ASP A 17 -11.18 -8.92 -9.37
N ALA A 18 -11.14 -9.92 -10.26
CA ALA A 18 -10.36 -11.15 -10.06
C ALA A 18 -8.86 -10.88 -9.84
N LYS A 19 -8.27 -9.95 -10.61
CA LYS A 19 -6.87 -9.53 -10.45
C LYS A 19 -6.62 -8.91 -9.07
N THR A 20 -7.51 -8.02 -8.66
CA THR A 20 -7.41 -7.34 -7.36
C THR A 20 -7.51 -8.36 -6.22
N GLN A 21 -8.41 -9.34 -6.36
CA GLN A 21 -8.60 -10.40 -5.38
C GLN A 21 -7.38 -11.33 -5.28
N GLN A 22 -6.73 -11.67 -6.41
CA GLN A 22 -5.49 -12.44 -6.43
C GLN A 22 -4.36 -11.70 -5.70
N LEU A 23 -4.19 -10.41 -5.98
CA LEU A 23 -3.18 -9.57 -5.31
C LEU A 23 -3.45 -9.42 -3.81
N LYS A 24 -4.72 -9.29 -3.42
CA LYS A 24 -5.13 -9.22 -2.01
C LYS A 24 -4.85 -10.54 -1.28
N THR A 25 -5.17 -11.66 -1.91
CA THR A 25 -4.91 -13.00 -1.34
C THR A 25 -3.41 -13.22 -1.15
N LEU A 26 -2.59 -12.80 -2.13
CA LEU A 26 -1.13 -12.84 -2.02
C LEU A 26 -0.62 -12.01 -0.83
N GLU A 27 -1.15 -10.79 -0.67
CA GLU A 27 -0.79 -9.93 0.46
C GLU A 27 -1.19 -10.55 1.81
N GLU A 28 -2.40 -11.09 1.92
CA GLU A 28 -2.88 -11.75 3.13
C GLU A 28 -2.00 -12.94 3.50
N LEU A 29 -1.57 -13.71 2.50
CA LEU A 29 -0.67 -14.84 2.68
C LEU A 29 0.71 -14.40 3.19
N ILE A 30 1.28 -13.33 2.65
CA ILE A 30 2.54 -12.75 3.15
C ILE A 30 2.38 -12.26 4.60
N LYS A 31 1.28 -11.56 4.91
CA LYS A 31 0.97 -11.06 6.25
C LYS A 31 0.77 -12.20 7.26
N LYS A 32 0.12 -13.29 6.86
CA LYS A 32 -0.12 -14.48 7.69
C LYS A 32 1.18 -15.15 8.13
N LEU A 33 2.21 -15.10 7.29
CA LEU A 33 3.55 -15.61 7.59
C LEU A 33 4.44 -14.61 8.36
N GLY A 34 3.86 -13.51 8.86
CA GLY A 34 4.57 -12.46 9.59
C GLY A 34 5.37 -11.50 8.71
N GLY A 35 5.12 -11.48 7.40
CA GLY A 35 5.74 -10.57 6.45
C GLY A 35 5.04 -9.21 6.36
N GLN A 36 5.77 -8.20 5.88
CA GLN A 36 5.25 -6.86 5.62
C GLN A 36 5.39 -6.50 4.15
N VAL A 37 4.26 -6.22 3.49
CA VAL A 37 4.28 -5.72 2.10
C VAL A 37 4.62 -4.23 2.09
N ARG A 38 5.61 -3.83 1.28
CA ARG A 38 6.10 -2.46 1.13
C ARG A 38 5.44 -1.77 -0.06
N GLU A 39 5.49 -2.41 -1.21
CA GLU A 39 5.01 -1.85 -2.47
C GLU A 39 4.42 -2.96 -3.34
N LYS A 40 3.39 -2.62 -4.12
CA LYS A 40 2.77 -3.52 -5.09
C LYS A 40 2.64 -2.76 -6.39
N MET A 41 3.11 -3.36 -7.47
CA MET A 41 3.08 -2.79 -8.81
C MET A 41 2.36 -3.79 -9.72
N ASP A 42 1.16 -3.42 -10.19
CA ASP A 42 0.48 -4.18 -11.25
C ASP A 42 1.04 -3.74 -12.61
N LEU A 43 1.57 -4.69 -13.39
CA LEU A 43 2.12 -4.44 -14.72
C LEU A 43 1.12 -4.76 -15.84
N GLY A 44 -0.08 -5.24 -15.47
CA GLY A 44 -1.17 -5.58 -16.37
C GLY A 44 -0.96 -6.88 -17.15
N ARG A 45 -1.85 -7.10 -18.12
CA ARG A 45 -1.84 -8.27 -19.01
C ARG A 45 -0.78 -8.08 -20.10
N ARG A 46 0.11 -9.06 -20.26
CA ARG A 46 1.12 -9.07 -21.34
C ARG A 46 1.22 -10.44 -22.00
N PRO A 47 1.56 -10.49 -23.30
CA PRO A 47 1.85 -11.74 -23.98
C PRO A 47 3.15 -12.35 -23.42
N LEU A 48 3.16 -13.68 -23.29
CA LEU A 48 4.33 -14.45 -22.90
C LEU A 48 5.05 -14.91 -24.17
N GLY A 49 6.40 -14.91 -24.16
CA GLY A 49 7.19 -15.34 -25.32
C GLY A 49 7.01 -16.83 -25.68
N TYR A 50 6.47 -17.61 -24.76
CA TYR A 50 6.09 -19.01 -24.95
C TYR A 50 4.89 -19.35 -24.06
N GLY A 51 4.19 -20.45 -24.37
CA GLY A 51 3.04 -20.88 -23.58
C GLY A 51 3.44 -21.45 -22.22
N ILE A 52 2.95 -20.85 -21.13
CA ILE A 52 3.12 -21.37 -19.75
C ILE A 52 1.80 -22.00 -19.32
N LYS A 53 1.79 -23.29 -18.95
CA LYS A 53 0.56 -24.04 -18.59
C LYS A 53 -0.60 -23.84 -19.60
N LYS A 54 -0.28 -23.86 -20.91
CA LYS A 54 -1.19 -23.60 -22.05
C LYS A 54 -1.68 -22.14 -22.22
N GLN A 55 -1.20 -21.20 -21.41
CA GLN A 55 -1.51 -19.77 -21.53
C GLN A 55 -0.46 -19.04 -22.36
N ARG A 56 -0.89 -18.24 -23.34
CA ARG A 56 -0.01 -17.37 -24.18
C ARG A 56 0.16 -15.96 -23.62
N GLU A 57 -0.52 -15.67 -22.53
CA GLU A 57 -0.61 -14.37 -21.90
C GLU A 57 -0.81 -14.53 -20.40
N GLY A 58 -0.38 -13.53 -19.64
CA GLY A 58 -0.51 -13.53 -18.19
C GLY A 58 -0.60 -12.12 -17.64
N THR A 59 -1.13 -11.99 -16.44
CA THR A 59 -1.09 -10.72 -15.69
C THR A 59 0.19 -10.69 -14.87
N LEU A 60 1.05 -9.72 -15.11
CA LEU A 60 2.30 -9.56 -14.35
C LEU A 60 2.08 -8.60 -13.19
N ALA A 61 2.64 -8.95 -12.03
CA ALA A 61 2.73 -8.04 -10.90
C ALA A 61 4.05 -8.23 -10.15
N THR A 62 4.54 -7.14 -9.58
CA THR A 62 5.72 -7.14 -8.72
C THR A 62 5.33 -6.70 -7.33
N VAL A 63 5.83 -7.39 -6.31
CA VAL A 63 5.56 -7.07 -4.91
C VAL A 63 6.88 -6.99 -4.16
N GLU A 64 7.12 -5.84 -3.53
CA GLU A 64 8.21 -5.66 -2.59
C GLU A 64 7.71 -5.97 -1.19
N PHE A 65 8.39 -6.86 -0.48
CA PHE A 65 7.99 -7.25 0.87
C PHE A 65 9.20 -7.62 1.73
N GLU A 66 8.99 -7.52 3.04
CA GLU A 66 9.91 -7.98 4.06
C GLU A 66 9.38 -9.27 4.67
N LEU A 67 10.25 -10.26 4.82
CA LEU A 67 9.89 -11.52 5.46
C LEU A 67 11.07 -12.06 6.28
N ASP A 68 10.76 -12.89 7.27
CA ASP A 68 11.78 -13.68 7.95
C ASP A 68 12.30 -14.79 7.01
N PRO A 69 13.62 -14.93 6.82
CA PRO A 69 14.18 -16.02 5.99
C PRO A 69 13.73 -17.41 6.44
N ALA A 70 13.41 -17.64 7.71
CA ALA A 70 12.87 -18.91 8.20
C ALA A 70 11.50 -19.23 7.58
N GLN A 71 10.68 -18.21 7.29
CA GLN A 71 9.34 -18.36 6.72
C GLN A 71 9.33 -18.38 5.18
N MET A 72 10.49 -18.15 4.54
CA MET A 72 10.59 -18.12 3.08
C MET A 72 10.22 -19.47 2.43
N GLN A 73 10.62 -20.59 3.06
CA GLN A 73 10.28 -21.91 2.53
C GLN A 73 8.78 -22.17 2.59
N GLU A 74 8.14 -21.76 3.68
CA GLU A 74 6.70 -21.90 3.85
C GLU A 74 5.92 -21.01 2.87
N LEU A 75 6.39 -19.76 2.66
CA LEU A 75 5.85 -18.89 1.63
C LEU A 75 5.89 -19.55 0.26
N ARG A 76 7.05 -20.11 -0.12
CA ARG A 76 7.22 -20.76 -1.43
C ARG A 76 6.26 -21.94 -1.61
N LYS A 77 6.08 -22.77 -0.59
CA LYS A 77 5.11 -23.89 -0.63
C LYS A 77 3.68 -23.38 -0.81
N ALA A 78 3.30 -22.37 -0.05
CA ALA A 78 1.96 -21.79 -0.14
C ALA A 78 1.70 -21.15 -1.53
N LEU A 79 2.71 -20.50 -2.13
CA LEU A 79 2.64 -19.97 -3.50
C LEU A 79 2.56 -21.06 -4.57
N GLN A 80 3.23 -22.20 -4.37
CA GLN A 80 3.15 -23.35 -5.29
C GLN A 80 1.75 -23.99 -5.29
N LEU A 81 1.06 -23.97 -4.15
CA LEU A 81 -0.31 -24.46 -4.01
C LEU A 81 -1.35 -23.45 -4.53
N PHE A 82 -0.95 -22.21 -4.81
CA PHE A 82 -1.86 -21.19 -5.31
C PHE A 82 -2.15 -21.39 -6.80
N GLU A 83 -3.32 -21.96 -7.10
CA GLU A 83 -3.71 -22.31 -8.48
C GLU A 83 -3.73 -21.12 -9.43
N GLY A 84 -3.98 -19.90 -8.93
CA GLY A 84 -3.99 -18.67 -9.72
C GLY A 84 -2.63 -18.27 -10.32
N LEU A 85 -1.52 -18.88 -9.88
CA LEU A 85 -0.16 -18.51 -10.27
C LEU A 85 0.38 -19.44 -11.38
N LEU A 86 0.83 -18.83 -12.47
CA LEU A 86 1.54 -19.53 -13.55
C LEU A 86 2.98 -19.80 -13.15
N THR A 87 3.67 -18.75 -12.71
CA THR A 87 5.06 -18.80 -12.24
C THR A 87 5.35 -17.63 -11.31
N PHE A 88 6.40 -17.77 -10.50
CA PHE A 88 6.89 -16.71 -9.63
C PHE A 88 8.41 -16.77 -9.50
N MET A 89 8.99 -15.61 -9.22
CA MET A 89 10.41 -15.47 -8.93
C MET A 89 10.58 -14.56 -7.72
N ILE A 90 11.26 -15.04 -6.69
CA ILE A 90 11.56 -14.25 -5.48
C ILE A 90 13.06 -14.04 -5.40
N THR A 91 13.48 -12.78 -5.37
CA THR A 91 14.88 -12.36 -5.30
C THR A 91 15.14 -11.57 -4.03
N VAL A 92 16.32 -11.72 -3.44
CA VAL A 92 16.74 -10.90 -2.30
C VAL A 92 17.08 -9.50 -2.80
N LYS A 93 16.39 -8.47 -2.31
CA LYS A 93 16.77 -7.09 -2.58
C LYS A 93 17.91 -6.71 -1.62
N SER A 94 19.12 -6.68 -2.16
CA SER A 94 20.27 -6.13 -1.44
C SER A 94 20.13 -4.62 -1.41
N VAL A 95 19.59 -4.11 -0.31
CA VAL A 95 19.54 -2.67 -0.06
C VAL A 95 20.99 -2.20 0.08
N LYS A 96 21.54 -1.57 -0.96
CA LYS A 96 22.65 -0.65 -0.74
C LYS A 96 22.07 0.46 0.12
N ARG A 97 22.38 0.41 1.41
CA ARG A 97 21.77 1.22 2.46
C ARG A 97 22.19 2.67 2.26
N GLU A 98 21.54 3.38 1.34
CA GLU A 98 21.47 4.84 1.40
C GLU A 98 20.37 5.18 2.39
N LYS A 99 20.79 5.47 3.62
CA LYS A 99 19.95 6.00 4.68
C LYS A 99 19.31 7.31 4.19
N LYS A 100 18.04 7.27 3.80
CA LYS A 100 17.15 8.44 3.94
C LYS A 100 15.81 7.96 4.51
N PRO A 101 15.45 8.40 5.72
CA PRO A 101 14.14 8.09 6.28
C PRO A 101 13.11 8.86 5.46
N LYS A 102 12.25 8.14 4.72
CA LYS A 102 10.97 8.70 4.27
C LYS A 102 10.04 8.70 5.47
N THR A 103 10.23 9.67 6.35
CA THR A 103 9.21 10.12 7.29
C THR A 103 8.00 10.50 6.43
N LYS A 104 6.87 9.81 6.58
CA LYS A 104 5.57 10.41 6.25
C LYS A 104 5.38 11.56 7.26
N PRO A 105 5.32 12.84 6.87
CA PRO A 105 4.73 13.83 7.76
C PRO A 105 3.22 13.80 7.54
N ALA A 106 2.51 13.05 8.39
CA ALA A 106 1.09 13.30 8.69
C ALA A 106 0.79 12.50 9.96
N PRO A 107 0.50 13.16 11.09
CA PRO A 107 -0.71 13.97 11.19
C PRO A 107 -0.56 15.24 12.06
N ALA A 108 -0.86 16.41 11.49
CA ALA A 108 -1.16 17.60 12.29
C ALA A 108 -2.44 18.25 11.76
N ALA A 109 -3.55 17.54 11.92
CA ALA A 109 -4.86 18.15 11.94
C ALA A 109 -5.55 17.71 13.23
N VAL A 110 -6.09 18.71 13.93
CA VAL A 110 -6.97 18.65 15.10
C VAL A 110 -6.28 18.50 16.46
N LYS A 111 -5.83 19.64 17.01
CA LYS A 111 -6.26 20.17 18.33
C LYS A 111 -5.52 21.48 18.63
N ALA A 112 -6.19 22.61 18.41
CA ALA A 112 -5.85 23.88 19.04
C ALA A 112 -7.11 24.41 19.74
N PRO A 113 -7.08 24.56 21.06
CA PRO A 113 -7.31 25.86 21.68
C PRO A 113 -6.04 26.24 22.47
N PRO A 114 -5.65 27.53 22.55
CA PRO A 114 -6.50 28.57 23.13
C PRO A 114 -6.37 29.95 22.44
N SER A 115 -7.50 30.60 22.15
CA SER A 115 -7.50 32.04 21.89
C SER A 115 -7.84 32.77 23.19
N GLN A 116 -6.81 33.20 23.91
CA GLN A 116 -6.91 34.19 24.99
C GLN A 116 -5.70 35.13 24.95
N HIS A 117 -5.89 36.29 24.34
CA HIS A 117 -5.18 37.51 24.74
C HIS A 117 -6.17 38.68 24.90
N ARG A 118 -6.53 38.88 26.18
CA ARG A 118 -6.83 40.12 26.91
C ARG A 118 -7.23 41.38 26.13
N SER A 119 -8.51 41.72 26.29
CA SER A 119 -9.03 42.92 26.99
C SER A 119 -8.23 44.23 26.93
N ALA A 120 -8.86 45.32 26.42
CA ALA A 120 -9.35 46.46 27.22
C ALA A 120 -9.69 47.69 26.34
N GLY A 121 -10.69 48.48 26.74
CA GLY A 121 -10.93 49.85 26.27
C GLY A 121 -12.29 50.04 25.58
N ALA A 122 -13.39 50.14 26.32
CA ALA A 122 -13.94 51.40 26.85
C ALA A 122 -14.51 52.32 25.76
N GLY A 123 -15.85 52.33 25.66
CA GLY A 123 -16.63 53.19 24.77
C GLY A 123 -18.09 53.22 25.21
N THR A 124 -18.30 53.54 26.49
CA THR A 124 -19.61 53.90 27.03
C THR A 124 -19.97 55.29 26.51
N HIS A 125 -21.10 55.45 25.81
CA HIS A 125 -22.09 56.44 26.22
C HIS A 125 -23.48 56.12 25.62
N PRO A 126 -24.57 56.29 26.41
CA PRO A 126 -25.93 55.91 26.02
C PRO A 126 -26.82 57.10 25.62
N HIS A 127 -27.87 56.78 24.83
CA HIS A 127 -29.27 57.29 24.88
C HIS A 127 -29.62 58.76 24.49
N PRO A 128 -30.92 59.12 24.29
CA PRO A 128 -31.98 58.51 23.47
C PRO A 128 -32.74 59.60 22.62
N PRO A 129 -34.08 59.62 22.44
CA PRO A 129 -34.77 59.43 21.15
C PRO A 129 -35.58 60.67 20.68
N VAL A 130 -36.21 60.64 19.49
CA VAL A 130 -37.57 61.21 19.22
C VAL A 130 -38.00 61.09 17.73
N THR A 131 -39.12 60.39 17.52
CA THR A 131 -40.35 60.65 16.70
C THR A 131 -40.42 61.71 15.57
N THR A 132 -41.20 61.34 14.52
CA THR A 132 -41.98 62.15 13.53
C THR A 132 -41.20 62.71 12.32
N HIS A 133 -41.68 62.69 11.07
CA HIS A 133 -43.04 62.75 10.48
C HIS A 133 -43.13 61.95 9.16
#